data_AF-A0A378V1T8-F1
#
_entry.id   AF-A0A378V1T8-F1
#
_cell.length_a   1.000
_cell.length_b   1.000
_cell.length_c   1.000
_cell.angle_alpha   90.00
_cell.angle_beta   90.00
_cell.angle_gamma   90.00
#
_symmetry.space_group_name_H-M   'P 1'
#
loop_
_entity.id
_entity.type
_entity.pdbx_description
1 polymer ?
#
loop_
_entity_poly.entity_id
_entity_poly.type
_entity_poly.pdbx_seq_one_letter_code
_entity_poly.pdbx_strand_id
1 'polypeptide(L)' 'MTAAKGVDVQSWFTGANVEGKARAVNVFFGGANNYFQLCREAAANGYEGFVLN' A
#
# COMPACT_ATOMS: atom_id res chain seq x y z
N MET A 1 -8.47 -11.82 -5.30
CA MET A 1 -9.08 -10.48 -5.10
C MET A 1 -8.15 -9.48 -5.77
N THR A 2 -8.49 -8.91 -6.92
CA THR A 2 -7.61 -7.93 -7.58
C THR A 2 -7.87 -6.54 -6.98
N ALA A 3 -6.81 -5.75 -6.76
CA ALA A 3 -6.93 -4.39 -6.24
C ALA A 3 -7.89 -3.52 -7.08
N ALA A 4 -8.05 -3.84 -8.36
CA ALA A 4 -8.97 -3.20 -9.30
C ALA A 4 -10.45 -3.21 -8.85
N LYS A 5 -10.92 -4.25 -8.13
CA LYS A 5 -12.30 -4.26 -7.59
C LYS A 5 -12.42 -3.51 -6.25
N GLY A 6 -11.29 -3.19 -5.60
CA GLY A 6 -11.28 -2.58 -4.27
C GLY A 6 -11.53 -1.07 -4.29
N VAL A 7 -11.22 -0.38 -5.39
CA VAL A 7 -11.33 1.09 -5.47
C VAL A 7 -12.78 1.60 -5.46
N ASP A 8 -13.73 0.79 -5.93
CA ASP A 8 -15.15 1.13 -6.03
C ASP A 8 -15.84 1.18 -4.66
N VAL A 9 -15.26 0.53 -3.64
CA VAL A 9 -15.75 0.57 -2.26
C VAL A 9 -15.71 2.01 -1.74
N GLN A 10 -16.84 2.48 -1.23
CA GLN A 10 -16.93 3.80 -0.60
C GLN A 10 -16.38 3.71 0.83
N SER A 11 -15.08 3.97 0.97
CA SER A 11 -14.39 3.96 2.26
C SER A 11 -13.34 5.06 2.32
N TRP A 12 -12.87 5.38 3.52
CA TRP A 12 -11.82 6.36 3.72
C TRP A 12 -10.49 5.92 3.07
N PHE A 13 -10.17 4.63 3.08
CA PHE A 13 -8.91 4.11 2.54
C PHE A 13 -8.88 4.07 1.00
N THR A 14 -10.03 4.22 0.35
CA THR A 14 -10.15 4.38 -1.10
C THR A 14 -10.21 5.86 -1.53
N GLY A 15 -10.22 6.79 -0.57
CA GLY A 15 -10.36 8.23 -0.81
C GLY A 15 -11.81 8.69 -1.04
N ALA A 16 -12.80 7.81 -0.86
CA ALA A 16 -14.20 8.10 -1.13
C ALA A 16 -14.85 9.13 -0.20
N ASN A 17 -14.24 9.36 0.96
CA ASN A 17 -14.81 10.15 2.04
C ASN A 17 -14.58 11.66 1.88
N VAL A 18 -13.86 12.11 0.85
CA VAL A 18 -13.54 13.53 0.61
C VAL A 18 -13.83 13.86 -0.84
N GLU A 19 -14.67 14.86 -1.07
CA GLU A 19 -14.99 15.35 -2.42
C GLU A 19 -13.74 15.88 -3.12
N GLY A 20 -13.58 15.54 -4.40
CA GLY A 20 -12.42 15.92 -5.21
C GLY A 20 -11.12 15.16 -4.91
N LYS A 21 -11.07 14.28 -3.88
CA LYS A 21 -9.89 13.46 -3.59
C LYS A 21 -9.72 12.34 -4.62
N ALA A 22 -8.49 12.14 -5.08
CA ALA A 22 -8.15 11.04 -5.98
C ALA A 22 -8.50 9.67 -5.39
N ARG A 23 -9.06 8.79 -6.24
CA ARG A 23 -9.47 7.43 -5.87
C ARG A 23 -8.34 6.45 -6.11
N ALA A 24 -7.86 5.82 -5.04
CA ALA A 24 -6.82 4.79 -5.09
C ALA A 24 -6.90 3.90 -3.85
N VAL A 25 -6.42 2.66 -3.96
CA VAL A 25 -6.23 1.80 -2.79
C VAL A 25 -4.97 2.25 -2.04
N ASN A 26 -5.14 2.83 -0.84
CA ASN A 26 -4.03 3.40 -0.06
C ASN A 26 -3.52 2.48 1.06
N VAL A 27 -3.94 1.22 1.08
CA VAL A 27 -3.62 0.26 2.15
C VAL A 27 -3.07 -1.01 1.53
N PHE A 28 -2.04 -1.57 2.17
CA PHE A 28 -1.49 -2.86 1.81
C PHE A 28 -2.36 -4.00 2.38
N PHE A 29 -3.04 -4.75 1.50
CA PHE A 29 -3.92 -5.86 1.89
C PHE A 29 -3.20 -7.23 2.01
N GLY A 30 -1.88 -7.27 1.91
CA GLY A 30 -1.11 -8.52 2.05
C GLY A 30 -0.95 -9.01 3.49
N GLY A 31 -1.41 -8.24 4.49
CA GLY A 31 -1.33 -8.60 5.91
C GLY A 31 0.01 -8.25 6.56
N ALA A 32 0.00 -8.13 7.90
CA ALA A 32 1.13 -7.65 8.68
C ALA A 32 2.37 -8.56 8.58
N ASN A 33 2.21 -9.88 8.59
CA ASN A 33 3.34 -10.81 8.50
C ASN A 33 4.12 -10.63 7.20
N ASN A 34 3.41 -10.55 6.07
CA ASN A 34 4.02 -10.33 4.76
C ASN A 34 4.64 -8.94 4.66
N TYR A 35 3.97 -7.91 5.21
CA TYR A 35 4.53 -6.56 5.27
C TYR A 35 5.87 -6.54 6.01
N PHE A 36 5.94 -7.15 7.19
CA PHE A 36 7.18 -7.22 7.96
C PHE A 36 8.26 -8.07 7.27
N GLN A 37 7.88 -9.10 6.52
CA GLN A 37 8.83 -9.84 5.70
C GLN A 37 9.44 -8.93 4.62
N LEU A 38 8.61 -8.22 3.85
CA LEU A 38 9.09 -7.30 2.81
C LEU A 38 10.02 -6.21 3.37
N CYS A 39 9.70 -5.67 4.56
CA CYS A 39 10.58 -4.71 5.23
C CYS A 39 11.94 -5.32 5.60
N ARG A 40 11.95 -6.57 6.09
CA ARG A 40 13.20 -7.28 6.41
C ARG A 40 14.02 -7.59 5.17
N GLU A 41 13.38 -7.98 4.07
CA GLU A 41 14.04 -8.24 2.78
C GLU A 41 14.68 -6.95 2.25
N ALA A 42 13.96 -5.83 2.25
CA ALA A 42 14.52 -4.54 1.86
C ALA A 42 15.76 -4.17 2.69
N ALA A 43 15.70 -4.34 4.02
CA ALA A 43 16.84 -4.06 4.90
C ALA A 43 18.03 -5.01 4.64
N ALA A 44 17.78 -6.30 4.43
CA ALA A 44 18.80 -7.29 4.12
C ALA A 44 19.50 -7.01 2.76
N ASN A 45 18.76 -6.42 1.81
CA ASN A 45 19.26 -6.03 0.49
C ASN A 45 19.90 -4.63 0.48
N GLY A 46 20.23 -4.06 1.63
CA GLY A 46 20.84 -2.73 1.71
C GLY A 46 19.89 -1.59 1.36
N TYR A 47 18.59 -1.75 1.67
CA TYR A 47 17.49 -0.82 1.33
C TYR A 47 17.34 -0.60 -0.18
N GLU A 48 17.15 -1.70 -0.90
CA GLU A 48 16.84 -1.66 -2.33
C GLU A 48 15.70 -0.67 -2.65
N GLY A 49 15.90 0.16 -3.68
CA GLY A 49 14.98 1.24 -4.06
C GLY A 49 15.22 2.58 -3.34
N PHE A 50 16.13 2.64 -2.37
CA PHE A 50 16.54 3.88 -1.72
C PHE A 50 17.91 4.34 -2.22
N VAL A 51 18.08 5.66 -2.33
CA VAL A 51 19.41 6.29 -2.49
C VAL A 51 19.88 6.69 -1.10
N LEU A 52 20.91 6.00 -0.61
CA LEU A 52 21.53 6.27 0.68
C LEU A 52 22.81 7.09 0.44
N ASN A 53 22.83 8.33 0.94
CA ASN A 53 24.01 9.20 0.93
C ASN A 53 24.64 9.22 2.32
#